data_AF-A0A960WFB3-F1
#
_entry.id   AF-A0A960WFB3-F1
#
_cell.length_a   1.000
_cell.length_b   1.000
_cell.length_c   1.000
_cell.angle_alpha   90.00
_cell.angle_beta   90.00
_cell.angle_gamma   90.00
#
_symmetry.space_group_name_H-M   'P 1'
#
loop_
_entity.id
_entity.type
_entity.pdbx_description
1 polymer ?
#
loop_
_entity_poly.entity_id
_entity_poly.type
_entity_poly.pdbx_seq_one_letter_code
_entity_poly.pdbx_strand_id
1 'polypeptide(L)'
;MSDPEHKKQHIETAYNSSPRLRACILQFLRRLPGKLNRISLCKHLYYMDGHFFQKFGRTITEFPYLHIEGSPQPVFFNEVIHSMVSRSEIEVTPQIETEVHGDRPHMVLRGLIFRSLVGSEPVLHRDELKMIKSIAATLSGDMSLETRHFPNLYQLYAGTGLFEEISFMQFPDGRRPHLSWKSWGNRIFKLKWQ
;
A
#
# COMPACT_ATOMS: atom_id res chain seq x y z
N MET A 1 -9.00 14.07 -24.84
CA MET A 1 -7.92 14.84 -24.17
C MET A 1 -8.54 15.51 -22.97
N SER A 2 -8.17 15.12 -21.75
CA SER A 2 -8.72 15.74 -20.54
C SER A 2 -8.13 17.14 -20.35
N ASP A 3 -8.97 18.09 -19.97
CA ASP A 3 -8.61 19.48 -19.68
C ASP A 3 -7.58 19.54 -18.53
N PRO A 4 -6.43 20.24 -18.69
CA PRO A 4 -5.42 20.43 -17.64
C PRO A 4 -5.99 20.96 -16.33
N GLU A 5 -6.98 21.86 -16.38
CA GLU A 5 -7.62 22.43 -15.19
C GLU A 5 -8.45 21.38 -14.45
N HIS A 6 -9.17 20.53 -15.19
CA HIS A 6 -9.94 19.43 -14.61
C HIS A 6 -9.02 18.40 -13.92
N LYS A 7 -7.85 18.12 -14.49
CA LYS A 7 -6.86 17.23 -13.87
C LYS A 7 -6.31 17.81 -12.57
N LYS A 8 -6.01 19.12 -12.54
CA LYS A 8 -5.53 19.81 -11.35
C LYS A 8 -6.58 19.82 -10.24
N GLN A 9 -7.84 20.11 -10.59
CA GLN A 9 -8.97 20.06 -9.66
C GLN A 9 -9.15 18.66 -9.05
N HIS A 10 -9.01 17.61 -9.87
CA HIS A 10 -9.12 16.23 -9.40
C HIS A 10 -8.03 15.85 -8.40
N ILE A 11 -6.77 16.20 -8.71
CA ILE A 11 -5.61 15.96 -7.84
C ILE A 11 -5.76 16.70 -6.49
N GLU A 12 -6.20 17.95 -6.53
CA GLU A 12 -6.49 18.74 -5.33
C GLU A 12 -7.64 18.16 -4.52
N THR A 13 -8.71 17.71 -5.18
CA THR A 13 -9.84 17.06 -4.52
C THR A 13 -9.38 15.79 -3.80
N ALA A 14 -8.62 14.92 -4.48
CA ALA A 14 -8.07 13.70 -3.90
C ALA A 14 -7.17 13.99 -2.69
N TYR A 15 -6.29 14.99 -2.77
CA TYR A 15 -5.44 15.36 -1.66
C TYR A 15 -6.27 15.86 -0.46
N ASN A 16 -7.24 16.73 -0.68
CA ASN A 16 -8.04 17.34 0.39
C ASN A 16 -9.04 16.35 1.04
N SER A 17 -9.56 15.39 0.27
CA SER A 17 -10.46 14.35 0.78
C SER A 17 -9.74 13.23 1.55
N SER A 18 -8.40 13.21 1.56
CA SER A 18 -7.61 12.08 2.06
C SER A 18 -6.73 12.37 3.31
N PRO A 19 -7.17 13.15 4.32
CA PRO A 19 -6.30 13.60 5.41
C PRO A 19 -5.72 12.42 6.23
N ARG A 20 -6.51 11.36 6.45
CA ARG A 20 -6.08 10.19 7.21
C ARG A 20 -5.04 9.36 6.46
N LEU A 21 -5.22 9.17 5.15
CA LEU A 21 -4.23 8.53 4.29
C LEU A 21 -2.91 9.31 4.28
N ARG A 22 -2.95 10.64 4.11
CA ARG A 22 -1.76 11.50 4.18
C ARG A 22 -1.04 11.36 5.52
N ALA A 23 -1.79 11.43 6.63
CA ALA A 23 -1.22 11.27 7.96
C ALA A 23 -0.54 9.90 8.12
N CYS A 24 -1.14 8.82 7.61
CA CYS A 24 -0.53 7.49 7.64
C CYS A 24 0.76 7.40 6.80
N ILE A 25 0.75 7.97 5.59
CA ILE A 25 1.94 8.07 4.73
C ILE A 25 3.07 8.77 5.49
N LEU A 26 2.81 9.97 6.01
CA LEU A 26 3.82 10.74 6.76
C LEU A 26 4.34 9.97 7.98
N GLN A 27 3.47 9.28 8.73
CA GLN A 27 3.90 8.48 9.87
C GLN A 27 4.82 7.33 9.48
N PHE A 28 4.50 6.59 8.41
CA PHE A 28 5.37 5.52 7.93
C PHE A 28 6.71 6.05 7.43
N LEU A 29 6.71 7.12 6.63
CA LEU A 29 7.93 7.74 6.10
C LEU A 29 8.82 8.33 7.20
N ARG A 30 8.24 8.83 8.30
CA ARG A 30 9.00 9.27 9.48
C ARG A 30 9.60 8.10 10.25
N ARG A 31 8.90 6.97 10.33
CA ARG A 31 9.36 5.78 11.03
C ARG A 31 10.47 5.06 10.29
N LEU A 32 10.38 5.05 8.97
CA LEU A 32 11.26 4.33 8.06
C LEU A 32 11.85 5.31 7.02
N PRO A 33 12.60 6.34 7.47
CA PRO A 33 13.08 7.40 6.60
C PRO A 33 14.03 6.83 5.54
N GLY A 34 13.72 7.09 4.26
CA GLY A 34 14.55 6.65 3.15
C GLY A 34 14.54 5.13 2.90
N LYS A 35 13.62 4.38 3.51
CA LYS A 35 13.55 2.91 3.36
C LYS A 35 12.36 2.43 2.53
N LEU A 36 11.33 3.25 2.39
CA LEU A 36 10.09 2.85 1.74
C LEU A 36 10.08 3.35 0.29
N ASN A 37 10.07 2.40 -0.64
CA ASN A 37 9.64 2.67 -2.00
C ASN A 37 8.10 2.62 -2.11
N ARG A 38 7.57 2.89 -3.29
CA ARG A 38 6.12 2.85 -3.56
C ARG A 38 5.44 1.55 -3.17
N ILE A 39 5.96 0.41 -3.62
CA ILE A 39 5.38 -0.91 -3.36
C ILE A 39 5.41 -1.19 -1.86
N SER A 40 6.55 -0.95 -1.20
CA SER A 40 6.70 -1.15 0.24
C SER A 40 5.74 -0.26 1.04
N LEU A 41 5.61 1.02 0.69
CA LEU A 41 4.70 1.96 1.35
C LEU A 41 3.25 1.50 1.22
N CYS A 42 2.82 1.15 0.01
CA CYS A 42 1.49 0.62 -0.28
C CYS A 42 1.16 -0.63 0.56
N LYS A 43 2.11 -1.57 0.66
CA LYS A 43 1.96 -2.75 1.54
C LYS A 43 1.82 -2.37 3.01
N HIS A 44 2.63 -1.44 3.51
CA HIS A 44 2.53 -0.99 4.91
C HIS A 44 1.16 -0.38 5.22
N LEU A 45 0.63 0.46 4.32
CA LEU A 45 -0.71 1.04 4.43
C LEU A 45 -1.79 -0.05 4.46
N TYR A 46 -1.71 -1.00 3.54
CA TYR A 46 -2.67 -2.09 3.46
C TYR A 46 -2.66 -2.99 4.69
N TYR A 47 -1.48 -3.39 5.18
CA TYR A 47 -1.38 -4.24 6.39
C TYR A 47 -1.85 -3.52 7.64
N MET A 48 -1.56 -2.22 7.74
CA MET A 48 -2.09 -1.38 8.80
C MET A 48 -3.61 -1.35 8.78
N ASP A 49 -4.23 -1.08 7.63
CA ASP A 49 -5.69 -1.06 7.53
C ASP A 49 -6.29 -2.43 7.78
N GLY A 50 -5.73 -3.50 7.21
CA GLY A 50 -6.23 -4.86 7.41
C GLY A 50 -6.17 -5.28 8.88
N HIS A 51 -5.04 -5.05 9.56
CA HIS A 51 -4.91 -5.40 10.98
C HIS A 51 -5.75 -4.51 11.89
N PHE A 52 -5.90 -3.22 11.56
CA PHE A 52 -6.78 -2.34 12.31
C PHE A 52 -8.26 -2.74 12.12
N PHE A 53 -8.66 -3.04 10.89
CA PHE A 53 -10.00 -3.51 10.55
C PHE A 53 -10.37 -4.79 11.27
N GLN A 54 -9.48 -5.78 11.34
CA GLN A 54 -9.72 -7.02 12.09
C GLN A 54 -10.02 -6.77 13.58
N LYS A 55 -9.45 -5.71 14.16
CA LYS A 55 -9.63 -5.38 15.57
C LYS A 55 -10.81 -4.44 15.83
N PHE A 56 -11.09 -3.51 14.93
CA PHE A 56 -12.01 -2.39 15.16
C PHE A 56 -13.17 -2.29 14.16
N GLY A 57 -13.21 -3.16 13.14
CA GLY A 57 -14.27 -3.17 12.13
C GLY A 57 -14.25 -2.00 11.13
N ARG A 58 -13.18 -1.20 11.12
CA ARG A 58 -12.97 -0.05 10.23
C ARG A 58 -11.50 0.11 9.85
N THR A 59 -11.20 0.80 8.76
CA THR A 59 -9.84 1.11 8.33
C THR A 59 -9.35 2.43 8.95
N ILE A 60 -8.04 2.64 8.99
CA ILE A 60 -7.44 3.91 9.44
C ILE A 60 -7.47 4.91 8.29
N THR A 61 -7.13 4.49 7.06
CA THR A 61 -7.09 5.40 5.92
C THR A 61 -8.48 5.86 5.48
N GLU A 62 -9.52 5.05 5.71
CA GLU A 62 -10.89 5.23 5.18
C GLU A 62 -10.98 5.17 3.65
N PHE A 63 -9.94 4.64 2.96
CA PHE A 63 -9.93 4.48 1.51
C PHE A 63 -10.06 3.03 1.06
N PRO A 64 -10.80 2.79 -0.04
CA PRO A 64 -10.70 1.54 -0.80
C PRO A 64 -9.33 1.40 -1.47
N TYR A 65 -8.95 0.16 -1.78
CA TYR A 65 -7.66 -0.18 -2.41
C TYR A 65 -7.89 -0.86 -3.76
N LEU A 66 -7.11 -0.48 -4.75
CA LEU A 66 -6.97 -1.15 -6.04
C LEU A 66 -5.80 -2.11 -5.98
N HIS A 67 -6.01 -3.32 -6.45
CA HIS A 67 -4.92 -4.25 -6.67
C HIS A 67 -4.26 -3.94 -8.01
N ILE A 68 -2.98 -3.60 -8.00
CA ILE A 68 -2.16 -3.36 -9.21
C ILE A 68 -0.83 -4.09 -9.08
N GLU A 69 -0.24 -4.48 -10.20
CA GLU A 69 1.04 -5.20 -10.34
C GLU A 69 1.96 -5.12 -9.09
N GLY A 70 1.91 -6.16 -8.26
CA GLY A 70 2.85 -6.36 -7.14
C GLY A 70 2.47 -5.76 -5.77
N SER A 71 1.42 -4.94 -5.65
CA SER A 71 0.90 -4.49 -4.33
C SER A 71 -0.48 -3.82 -4.38
N PRO A 72 -1.28 -3.91 -3.29
CA PRO A 72 -2.53 -3.15 -3.19
C PRO A 72 -2.22 -1.66 -2.96
N GLN A 73 -2.92 -0.77 -3.65
CA GLN A 73 -2.73 0.68 -3.61
C GLN A 73 -4.04 1.40 -3.28
N PRO A 74 -4.09 2.37 -2.35
CA PRO A 74 -5.28 3.18 -2.13
C PRO A 74 -5.76 3.86 -3.41
N VAL A 75 -7.08 3.88 -3.65
CA VAL A 75 -7.69 4.65 -4.74
C VAL A 75 -7.26 6.11 -4.54
N PHE A 76 -6.59 6.71 -5.54
CA PHE A 76 -5.95 8.04 -5.52
C PHE A 76 -4.58 8.19 -4.86
N PHE A 77 -3.89 7.11 -4.49
CA PHE A 77 -2.57 7.24 -3.86
C PHE A 77 -1.56 8.02 -4.73
N ASN A 78 -1.60 7.88 -6.06
CA ASN A 78 -0.64 8.58 -6.92
C ASN A 78 -0.91 10.09 -6.93
N GLU A 79 -2.18 10.50 -6.98
CA GLU A 79 -2.65 11.87 -6.93
C GLU A 79 -2.28 12.51 -5.59
N VAL A 80 -2.49 11.78 -4.48
CA VAL A 80 -2.10 12.21 -3.14
C VAL A 80 -0.59 12.40 -3.05
N ILE A 81 0.21 11.41 -3.46
CA ILE A 81 1.68 11.51 -3.45
C ILE A 81 2.15 12.69 -4.31
N HIS A 82 1.58 12.87 -5.51
CA HIS A 82 1.92 13.99 -6.38
C HIS A 82 1.67 15.34 -5.69
N SER A 83 0.52 15.52 -5.04
CA SER A 83 0.21 16.72 -4.27
C SER A 83 1.13 16.91 -3.06
N MET A 84 1.48 15.84 -2.34
CA MET A 84 2.42 15.93 -1.21
C MET A 84 3.82 16.37 -1.67
N VAL A 85 4.27 15.93 -2.85
CA VAL A 85 5.54 16.37 -3.45
C VAL A 85 5.48 17.83 -3.87
N SER A 86 4.42 18.24 -4.58
CA SER A 86 4.28 19.64 -5.03
C SER A 86 4.20 20.62 -3.85
N ARG A 87 3.71 20.16 -2.70
CA ARG A 87 3.63 20.91 -1.44
C ARG A 87 4.87 20.81 -0.57
N SER A 88 5.92 20.11 -1.02
CA SER A 88 7.16 19.88 -0.25
C SER A 88 6.94 19.21 1.11
N GLU A 89 5.90 18.37 1.23
CA GLU A 89 5.66 17.55 2.42
C GLU A 89 6.52 16.28 2.42
N ILE A 90 6.77 15.76 1.21
CA ILE A 90 7.62 14.60 0.99
C ILE A 90 8.62 14.87 -0.14
N GLU A 91 9.74 14.18 -0.07
CA GLU A 91 10.76 14.10 -1.10
C GLU A 91 10.73 12.72 -1.73
N VAL A 92 10.96 12.68 -3.05
CA VAL A 92 11.10 11.43 -3.82
C VAL A 92 12.49 11.40 -4.43
N THR A 93 13.27 10.38 -4.09
CA THR A 93 14.62 10.20 -4.60
C THR A 93 14.70 8.93 -5.44
N PRO A 94 15.15 8.99 -6.70
CA PRO A 94 15.37 7.78 -7.49
C PRO A 94 16.52 6.98 -6.91
N GLN A 95 16.29 5.69 -6.66
CA GLN A 95 17.34 4.74 -6.31
C GLN A 95 17.89 4.14 -7.60
N ILE A 96 19.08 4.60 -7.98
CA ILE A 96 19.77 4.13 -9.18
C ILE A 96 20.92 3.23 -8.75
N GLU A 97 20.96 2.02 -9.28
CA GLU A 97 22.04 1.07 -9.07
C GLU A 97 22.75 0.80 -10.39
N THR A 98 24.02 0.43 -10.33
CA THR A 98 24.76 -0.02 -11.51
C THR A 98 24.70 -1.54 -11.57
N GLU A 99 24.13 -2.05 -12.66
CA GLU A 99 24.14 -3.47 -12.97
C GLU A 99 25.10 -3.75 -14.11
N VAL A 100 25.80 -4.88 -14.04
CA VAL A 100 26.69 -5.33 -15.10
C VAL A 100 25.98 -6.39 -15.91
N HIS A 101 25.68 -6.09 -17.17
CA HIS A 101 25.14 -7.06 -18.13
C HIS A 101 26.22 -7.30 -19.21
N GLY A 102 26.92 -8.43 -19.11
CA GLY A 102 28.13 -8.67 -19.92
C GLY A 102 29.29 -7.76 -19.50
N ASP A 103 29.98 -7.15 -20.46
CA ASP A 103 31.14 -6.27 -20.19
C ASP A 103 30.79 -4.77 -20.06
N ARG A 104 29.50 -4.42 -20.02
CA ARG A 104 29.06 -3.01 -19.96
C ARG A 104 28.27 -2.72 -18.68
N PRO A 105 28.62 -1.65 -17.95
CA PRO A 105 27.80 -1.17 -16.84
C PRO A 105 26.55 -0.47 -17.38
N HIS A 106 25.40 -0.79 -16.78
CA HIS A 106 24.12 -0.15 -17.02
C HIS A 106 23.59 0.46 -15.72
N MET A 107 23.09 1.69 -15.79
CA MET A 107 22.38 2.30 -14.66
C MET A 107 20.91 1.84 -14.70
N VAL A 108 20.44 1.22 -13.64
CA VAL A 108 19.08 0.70 -13.51
C VAL A 108 18.37 1.42 -12.37
N LEU A 109 17.18 1.93 -12.66
CA LEU A 109 16.29 2.49 -11.64
C LEU A 109 15.65 1.32 -10.86
N ARG A 110 16.04 1.14 -9.60
CA ARG A 110 15.46 0.13 -8.70
C ARG A 110 14.15 0.55 -8.08
N GLY A 111 13.94 1.85 -7.93
CA GLY A 111 12.72 2.38 -7.35
C GLY A 111 12.79 3.85 -7.02
N LEU A 112 11.70 4.35 -6.47
CA LEU A 112 11.57 5.71 -5.97
C LEU A 112 11.42 5.62 -4.46
N ILE A 113 12.42 6.12 -3.74
CA ILE A 113 12.44 6.15 -2.28
C ILE A 113 11.77 7.42 -1.80
N PHE A 114 10.89 7.27 -0.81
CA PHE A 114 10.16 8.39 -0.23
C PHE A 114 10.74 8.80 1.13
N ARG A 115 10.72 10.10 1.39
CA ARG A 115 11.12 10.70 2.67
C ARG A 115 10.13 11.78 3.08
N SER A 116 9.76 11.81 4.37
CA SER A 116 8.97 12.90 4.94
C SER A 116 9.85 14.12 5.18
N LEU A 117 9.39 15.29 4.75
CA LEU A 117 10.01 16.59 5.04
C LEU A 117 9.30 17.32 6.20
N VAL A 118 8.07 16.93 6.52
CA VAL A 118 7.24 17.58 7.53
C VAL A 118 6.90 16.71 8.75
N GLY A 119 6.26 17.37 9.74
CA GLY A 119 5.60 16.77 10.89
C GLY A 119 4.49 15.80 10.51
N SER A 120 4.04 14.97 11.44
CA SER A 120 2.77 14.25 11.23
C SER A 120 1.59 15.15 11.55
N GLU A 121 0.50 15.01 10.81
CA GLU A 121 -0.76 15.66 11.14
C GLU A 121 -1.38 15.07 12.43
N PRO A 122 -1.98 15.88 13.32
CA PRO A 122 -2.62 15.44 14.57
C PRO A 122 -4.00 14.79 14.33
N VAL A 123 -4.18 14.10 13.21
CA VAL A 123 -5.44 13.49 12.78
C VAL A 123 -5.60 12.06 13.30
N LEU A 124 -4.48 11.40 13.64
CA LEU A 124 -4.46 10.00 14.06
C LEU A 124 -4.55 9.85 15.58
N HIS A 125 -5.40 8.94 16.03
CA HIS A 125 -5.55 8.58 17.43
C HIS A 125 -4.40 7.71 17.95
N ARG A 126 -4.28 7.64 19.28
CA ARG A 126 -3.20 6.89 19.95
C ARG A 126 -3.11 5.43 19.52
N ASP A 127 -4.24 4.75 19.34
CA ASP A 127 -4.25 3.33 18.96
C ASP A 127 -3.89 3.10 17.49
N GLU A 128 -4.18 4.07 16.62
CA GLU A 128 -3.79 4.07 15.22
C GLU A 128 -2.28 4.28 15.09
N LEU A 129 -1.73 5.21 15.87
CA LEU A 129 -0.28 5.44 15.94
C LEU A 129 0.47 4.21 16.49
N LYS A 130 -0.12 3.50 17.46
CA LYS A 130 0.42 2.22 17.94
C LYS A 130 0.39 1.15 16.85
N MET A 131 -0.69 1.09 16.06
CA MET A 131 -0.81 0.15 14.95
C MET A 131 0.28 0.40 13.91
N ILE A 132 0.44 1.65 13.47
CA ILE A 132 1.50 2.05 12.53
C ILE A 132 2.88 1.65 13.06
N LYS A 133 3.15 1.92 14.34
CA LYS A 133 4.42 1.52 14.98
C LYS A 133 4.63 0.00 14.91
N SER A 134 3.58 -0.78 15.21
CA SER A 134 3.64 -2.24 15.19
C SER A 134 3.93 -2.75 13.78
N ILE A 135 3.18 -2.28 12.78
CA ILE A 135 3.34 -2.70 11.39
C ILE A 135 4.72 -2.31 10.85
N ALA A 136 5.16 -1.08 11.11
CA ALA A 136 6.48 -0.63 10.69
C ALA A 136 7.60 -1.47 11.30
N ALA A 137 7.47 -1.92 12.55
CA ALA A 137 8.43 -2.80 13.20
C ALA A 137 8.44 -4.21 12.55
N THR A 138 7.25 -4.80 12.34
CA THR A 138 7.09 -6.14 11.78
C THR A 138 7.59 -6.23 10.33
N LEU A 139 7.37 -5.19 9.53
CA LEU A 139 7.69 -5.19 8.09
C LEU A 139 9.02 -4.48 7.75
N SER A 140 9.82 -4.11 8.76
CA SER A 140 11.00 -3.22 8.64
C SER A 140 12.16 -3.68 7.73
N GLY A 141 12.02 -4.73 6.93
CA GLY A 141 13.04 -5.07 5.93
C GLY A 141 12.88 -6.38 5.17
N ASP A 142 11.94 -7.26 5.53
CA ASP A 142 11.87 -8.58 4.93
C ASP A 142 10.44 -8.94 4.50
N MET A 143 10.18 -8.92 3.18
CA MET A 143 8.89 -9.33 2.62
C MET A 143 8.62 -10.83 2.83
N SER A 144 9.61 -11.65 3.19
CA SER A 144 9.38 -13.05 3.56
C SER A 144 8.58 -13.19 4.86
N LEU A 145 8.57 -12.16 5.71
CA LEU A 145 7.79 -12.12 6.95
C LEU A 145 6.31 -11.80 6.72
N GLU A 146 5.97 -11.28 5.54
CA GLU A 146 4.62 -10.87 5.15
C GLU A 146 3.63 -12.06 5.25
N THR A 147 3.98 -13.19 4.65
CA THR A 147 3.15 -14.41 4.63
C THR A 147 3.07 -15.10 5.98
N ARG A 148 4.08 -14.94 6.85
CA ARG A 148 4.08 -15.49 8.21
C ARG A 148 3.12 -14.73 9.13
N HIS A 149 3.14 -13.40 9.07
CA HIS A 149 2.40 -12.57 10.02
C HIS A 149 1.00 -12.19 9.51
N PHE A 150 0.77 -12.19 8.19
CA PHE A 150 -0.49 -11.76 7.59
C PHE A 150 -1.03 -12.76 6.54
N PRO A 151 -1.12 -14.06 6.83
CA PRO A 151 -1.45 -15.09 5.84
C PRO A 151 -2.81 -14.88 5.16
N ASN A 152 -3.82 -14.44 5.92
CA ASN A 152 -5.19 -14.28 5.41
C ASN A 152 -5.34 -13.03 4.50
N LEU A 153 -4.57 -11.98 4.76
CA LEU A 153 -4.61 -10.75 3.96
C LEU A 153 -3.91 -10.96 2.61
N TYR A 154 -2.78 -11.68 2.61
CA TYR A 154 -2.06 -12.02 1.38
C TYR A 154 -2.84 -12.96 0.46
N GLN A 155 -3.62 -13.89 1.02
CA GLN A 155 -4.47 -14.79 0.23
C GLN A 155 -5.57 -14.03 -0.53
N LEU A 156 -6.16 -13.01 0.09
CA LEU A 156 -7.15 -12.15 -0.57
C LEU A 156 -6.52 -11.34 -1.71
N TYR A 157 -5.31 -10.81 -1.48
CA TYR A 157 -4.49 -10.13 -2.49
C TYR A 157 -4.23 -11.02 -3.73
N ALA A 158 -3.87 -12.29 -3.54
CA ALA A 158 -3.63 -13.20 -4.67
C ALA A 158 -4.91 -13.59 -5.45
N GLY A 159 -6.09 -13.42 -4.85
CA GLY A 159 -7.39 -13.72 -5.47
C GLY A 159 -7.99 -12.57 -6.28
N THR A 160 -7.60 -11.32 -6.04
CA THR A 160 -8.13 -10.15 -6.74
C THR A 160 -7.44 -9.91 -8.09
N GLY A 161 -8.21 -9.51 -9.09
CA GLY A 161 -7.70 -9.17 -10.42
C GLY A 161 -6.70 -7.99 -10.39
N LEU A 162 -5.91 -7.88 -11.47
CA LEU A 162 -4.83 -6.89 -11.62
C LEU A 162 -5.25 -5.41 -11.63
N PHE A 163 -6.55 -5.11 -11.64
CA PHE A 163 -7.10 -3.74 -11.63
C PHE A 163 -8.41 -3.67 -10.83
N GLU A 164 -8.62 -4.60 -9.91
CA GLU A 164 -9.87 -4.69 -9.15
C GLU A 164 -9.76 -4.03 -7.79
N GLU A 165 -10.88 -3.50 -7.30
CA GLU A 165 -11.00 -3.01 -5.94
C GLU A 165 -11.04 -4.18 -4.95
N ILE A 166 -10.33 -4.05 -3.84
CA ILE A 166 -10.38 -5.01 -2.74
C ILE A 166 -11.57 -4.64 -1.85
N SER A 167 -12.64 -5.41 -1.96
CA SER A 167 -13.75 -5.36 -1.01
C SER A 167 -13.24 -5.77 0.37
N PHE A 168 -13.21 -4.82 1.30
CA PHE A 168 -12.96 -5.10 2.73
C PHE A 168 -14.15 -5.87 3.30
N MET A 169 -14.17 -7.18 3.09
CA MET A 169 -15.32 -8.01 3.35
C MET A 169 -15.59 -8.12 4.86
N GLN A 170 -16.79 -7.74 5.30
CA GLN A 170 -17.36 -8.25 6.54
C GLN A 170 -18.05 -9.57 6.23
N PHE A 171 -17.59 -10.66 6.85
CA PHE A 171 -18.25 -11.96 6.71
C PHE A 171 -19.62 -11.91 7.40
N PRO A 172 -20.73 -12.22 6.71
CA PRO A 172 -22.08 -12.10 7.27
C PRO A 172 -22.39 -13.05 8.43
N ASP A 173 -21.54 -14.06 8.66
CA ASP A 173 -21.87 -15.28 9.40
C ASP A 173 -20.78 -15.74 10.40
N GLY A 174 -19.71 -14.96 10.58
CA GLY A 174 -18.76 -15.12 11.69
C GLY A 174 -17.87 -16.38 11.67
N ARG A 175 -17.87 -17.19 10.60
CA ARG A 175 -17.00 -18.38 10.48
C ARG A 175 -15.77 -18.09 9.62
N ARG A 176 -14.68 -18.81 9.92
CA ARG A 176 -13.41 -18.75 9.18
C ARG A 176 -13.34 -19.88 8.14
N PRO A 177 -13.01 -19.61 6.87
CA PRO A 177 -12.74 -20.67 5.93
C PRO A 177 -11.35 -21.27 6.18
N HIS A 178 -11.31 -22.59 6.26
CA HIS A 178 -10.11 -23.39 6.05
C HIS A 178 -10.05 -23.77 4.56
N LEU A 179 -8.85 -23.76 3.97
CA LEU A 179 -8.63 -24.46 2.70
C LEU A 179 -7.36 -25.29 2.75
N SER A 180 -7.54 -26.56 2.42
CA SER A 180 -6.48 -27.50 2.07
C SER A 180 -6.08 -27.29 0.62
N TRP A 181 -4.79 -27.44 0.34
CA TRP A 181 -4.14 -27.05 -0.90
C TRP A 181 -3.70 -28.26 -1.71
N LYS A 182 -3.65 -28.13 -3.04
CA LYS A 182 -2.60 -28.76 -3.84
C LYS A 182 -2.27 -28.01 -5.15
N SER A 183 -1.02 -27.55 -5.18
CA SER A 183 -0.09 -27.44 -6.30
C SER A 183 -0.23 -26.33 -7.35
N TRP A 184 0.87 -25.57 -7.48
CA TRP A 184 1.22 -24.70 -8.60
C TRP A 184 1.23 -25.47 -9.94
N GLY A 185 0.77 -24.84 -11.02
CA GLY A 185 1.07 -25.25 -12.40
C GLY A 185 -0.12 -25.21 -13.37
N ASN A 186 -0.11 -24.22 -14.25
CA ASN A 186 -0.83 -24.13 -15.53
C ASN A 186 -2.33 -23.79 -15.57
N ARG A 187 -2.57 -22.61 -16.17
CA ARG A 187 -3.81 -22.02 -16.65
C ARG A 187 -4.73 -23.04 -17.35
N ILE A 188 -5.93 -23.24 -16.82
CA ILE A 188 -7.25 -23.23 -17.49
C ILE A 188 -8.29 -23.24 -16.36
N PHE A 189 -9.07 -22.16 -16.24
CA PHE A 189 -10.11 -22.04 -15.22
C PHE A 189 -11.44 -22.55 -15.78
N LYS A 190 -12.01 -23.58 -15.16
CA LYS A 190 -13.44 -23.85 -15.26
C LYS A 190 -14.03 -23.75 -13.86
N LEU A 191 -14.81 -22.68 -13.64
CA LEU A 191 -15.62 -22.50 -12.45
C LEU A 191 -16.78 -23.48 -12.48
N LYS A 192 -16.89 -24.31 -11.43
CA LYS A 192 -18.16 -24.87 -11.01
C LYS A 192 -18.38 -24.54 -9.54
N TRP A 193 -19.56 -23.99 -9.29
CA TRP A 193 -20.08 -23.60 -8.00
C TRP A 193 -20.81 -24.77 -7.37
N GLN A 194 -20.48 -25.08 -6.12
CA GLN A 194 -21.43 -25.58 -5.13
C GLN A 194 -21.10 -24.92 -3.79
#